data_AF-A0AAD5QX21-F1
#
_entry.id   AF-A0AAD5QX21-F1
#
_cell.length_a   1.000
_cell.length_b   1.000
_cell.length_c   1.000
_cell.angle_alpha   90.00
_cell.angle_beta   90.00
_cell.angle_gamma   90.00
#
_symmetry.space_group_name_H-M   'P 1'
#
loop_
_entity.id
_entity.type
_entity.pdbx_description
1 polymer ?
#
loop_
_entity_poly.entity_id
_entity_poly.type
_entity_poly.pdbx_seq_one_letter_code
_entity_poly.pdbx_strand_id
1 'polypeptide(L)'
;MLTLLLMAAFFIGVESLRSCTGWIYLPKFDKCVKTYCTPTTWYDAREHCHNHNARLVIPCNREYAQVIARVLVKTTVSKKLDTINHNDHDERR
;
A
#
# COMPACT_ATOMS: atom_id res chain seq x y z
N MET A 1 5.61 -43.45 12.13
CA MET A 1 4.29 -42.87 11.78
C MET A 1 3.95 -41.63 12.62
N LEU A 2 4.23 -41.60 13.93
CA LEU A 2 4.06 -40.41 14.78
C LEU A 2 4.91 -39.20 14.32
N THR A 3 6.11 -39.45 13.78
CA THR A 3 7.01 -38.42 13.23
C THR A 3 6.49 -37.77 11.93
N LEU A 4 5.71 -38.48 11.12
CA LEU A 4 5.08 -37.94 9.91
C LEU A 4 3.93 -36.98 10.24
N LEU A 5 3.19 -37.26 11.32
CA LEU A 5 2.08 -36.42 11.79
C LEU A 5 2.58 -35.09 12.38
N LEU A 6 3.73 -35.08 13.05
CA LEU A 6 4.35 -33.85 13.59
C LEU A 6 4.86 -32.91 12.48
N MET A 7 5.40 -33.48 11.40
CA MET A 7 5.82 -32.67 10.24
C MET A 7 4.62 -32.06 9.52
N ALA A 8 3.51 -32.79 9.39
CA ALA A 8 2.27 -32.25 8.82
C ALA A 8 1.71 -31.07 9.62
N ALA A 9 1.75 -31.13 10.96
CA ALA A 9 1.30 -30.02 11.81
C ALA A 9 2.17 -28.75 11.67
N PHE A 10 3.45 -28.89 11.32
CA PHE A 10 4.34 -27.76 11.04
C PHE A 10 4.06 -27.11 9.67
N PHE A 11 3.49 -27.86 8.72
CA PHE A 11 3.08 -27.33 7.41
C PHE A 11 1.67 -26.73 7.39
N ILE A 12 0.80 -27.08 8.34
CA ILE A 12 -0.61 -26.61 8.38
C ILE A 12 -0.75 -25.23 9.07
N GLY A 13 0.31 -24.70 9.66
CA GLY A 13 0.29 -23.44 10.43
C GLY A 13 0.73 -22.18 9.69
N VAL A 14 0.70 -22.12 8.35
CA VAL A 14 0.89 -20.84 7.64
C VAL A 14 -0.46 -20.13 7.54
N GLU A 15 -0.94 -19.60 8.66
CA GLU A 15 -1.88 -18.48 8.58
C GLU A 15 -1.13 -17.34 7.92
N SER A 16 -1.46 -17.08 6.65
CA SER A 16 -1.00 -15.87 5.96
C SER A 16 -1.62 -14.67 6.66
N LEU A 17 -0.99 -14.21 7.75
CA LEU A 17 -1.16 -12.84 8.24
C LEU A 17 -0.72 -11.95 7.08
N ARG A 18 -1.68 -11.52 6.25
CA ARG A 18 -1.45 -10.55 5.18
C ARG A 18 -1.03 -9.24 5.81
N SER A 19 0.27 -9.14 6.08
CA SER A 19 0.88 -7.95 6.64
C SER A 19 1.09 -6.96 5.51
N CYS A 20 0.22 -5.95 5.41
CA CYS A 20 0.41 -4.81 4.51
C CYS A 20 1.54 -3.87 5.01
N THR A 21 2.67 -4.41 5.49
CA THR A 21 3.74 -3.60 6.10
C THR A 21 4.23 -2.54 5.12
N GLY A 22 4.04 -1.26 5.46
CA GLY A 22 4.40 -0.12 4.59
C GLY A 22 3.40 0.17 3.45
N TRP A 23 2.22 -0.47 3.47
CA TRP A 23 1.12 -0.28 2.53
C TRP A 23 -0.16 0.08 3.30
N ILE A 24 -1.10 0.70 2.60
CA ILE A 24 -2.40 1.06 3.16
C ILE A 24 -3.34 -0.14 2.95
N TYR A 25 -3.78 -0.76 4.04
CA TYR A 25 -4.77 -1.84 3.96
C TYR A 25 -6.18 -1.26 3.74
N LEU A 26 -6.92 -1.85 2.80
CA LEU A 26 -8.30 -1.54 2.49
C LEU A 26 -9.18 -2.76 2.87
N PRO A 27 -9.71 -2.82 4.10
CA PRO A 27 -10.41 -4.01 4.61
C PRO A 27 -11.57 -4.44 3.73
N LYS A 28 -12.32 -3.47 3.19
CA LYS A 28 -13.50 -3.75 2.36
C LYS A 28 -13.20 -4.51 1.06
N PHE A 29 -11.99 -4.37 0.53
CA PHE A 29 -11.57 -5.04 -0.70
C PHE A 29 -10.50 -6.10 -0.47
N ASP A 30 -10.08 -6.29 0.79
CA ASP A 30 -8.98 -7.16 1.20
C ASP A 30 -7.71 -6.95 0.35
N LYS A 31 -7.34 -5.68 0.17
CA LYS A 31 -6.20 -5.25 -0.68
C LYS A 31 -5.27 -4.31 0.08
N CYS A 32 -3.98 -4.41 -0.18
CA CYS A 32 -3.00 -3.40 0.19
C CYS A 32 -2.75 -2.47 -1.00
N VAL A 33 -2.66 -1.16 -0.76
CA VAL A 33 -2.33 -0.16 -1.80
C VAL A 33 -1.18 0.74 -1.36
N LYS A 34 -0.41 1.24 -2.31
CA LYS A 34 0.69 2.18 -2.07
C LYS A 34 0.59 3.33 -3.07
N THR A 35 0.81 4.55 -2.59
CA THR A 35 0.65 5.78 -3.35
C THR A 35 1.99 6.44 -3.59
N TYR A 36 2.16 6.99 -4.78
CA TYR A 36 3.35 7.73 -5.20
C TYR A 36 2.92 9.13 -5.68
N CYS A 37 3.77 10.13 -5.44
CA CYS A 37 3.48 11.51 -5.83
C CYS A 37 4.29 11.96 -7.04
N THR A 38 5.26 11.15 -7.48
CA THR A 38 6.08 11.42 -8.65
C THR A 38 5.24 11.20 -9.91
N PRO A 39 5.01 12.26 -10.72
CA PRO A 39 4.34 12.11 -12.00
C PRO A 39 5.20 11.24 -12.92
N THR A 40 4.57 10.29 -13.59
CA THR A 40 5.24 9.38 -14.52
C THR A 40 4.24 8.93 -15.59
N THR A 41 4.71 8.31 -16.67
CA THR A 41 3.79 7.81 -17.70
C THR A 41 2.99 6.62 -17.15
N TRP A 42 1.86 6.32 -17.78
CA TRP A 42 1.07 5.15 -17.37
C TRP A 42 1.87 3.85 -17.44
N TYR A 43 2.72 3.70 -18.47
CA TYR A 43 3.55 2.52 -18.67
C TYR A 43 4.59 2.38 -17.55
N ASP A 44 5.31 3.45 -17.24
CA ASP A 44 6.31 3.48 -16.17
C ASP A 44 5.68 3.25 -14.79
N ALA A 45 4.49 3.82 -14.54
CA ALA A 45 3.74 3.56 -13.31
C ALA A 45 3.37 2.07 -13.17
N ARG A 46 2.98 1.43 -14.28
CA ARG A 46 2.66 0.01 -14.34
C ARG A 46 3.90 -0.82 -14.04
N GLU A 47 5.00 -0.56 -14.73
CA GLU A 47 6.28 -1.25 -14.53
C GLU A 47 6.79 -1.07 -13.11
N HIS A 48 6.72 0.14 -12.55
CA HIS A 48 7.10 0.42 -11.17
C HIS A 48 6.30 -0.42 -10.16
N CYS A 49 4.99 -0.59 -10.37
CA CYS A 49 4.18 -1.47 -9.52
C CYS A 49 4.60 -2.94 -9.66
N HIS A 50 4.90 -3.40 -10.89
CA HIS A 50 5.37 -4.77 -11.12
C HIS A 50 6.70 -5.04 -10.42
N ASN A 51 7.64 -4.09 -10.45
CA ASN A 51 8.93 -4.19 -9.75
C ASN A 51 8.78 -4.26 -8.22
N HIS A 52 7.61 -3.92 -7.67
CA HIS A 52 7.26 -4.05 -6.26
C HIS A 52 6.39 -5.28 -5.96
N ASN A 53 6.36 -6.29 -6.84
CA ASN A 53 5.47 -7.46 -6.73
C ASN A 53 3.98 -7.08 -6.61
N ALA A 54 3.58 -5.98 -7.26
CA ALA A 54 2.23 -5.46 -7.23
C ALA A 54 1.70 -5.18 -8.64
N ARG A 55 0.47 -4.66 -8.71
CA ARG A 55 -0.18 -4.26 -9.96
C ARG A 55 -0.68 -2.83 -9.82
N LEU A 56 -0.57 -2.07 -10.90
CA LEU A 56 -1.15 -0.73 -10.97
C LEU A 56 -2.66 -0.82 -10.70
N VAL A 57 -3.16 0.07 -9.84
CA VAL A 57 -4.57 0.07 -9.44
C VAL A 57 -5.45 0.42 -10.64
N ILE A 58 -6.35 -0.48 -10.99
CA ILE A 58 -7.39 -0.27 -12.00
C ILE A 58 -8.74 -0.43 -11.29
N PRO A 59 -9.48 0.66 -11.02
CA PRO A 59 -10.78 0.56 -10.37
C PRO A 59 -11.85 0.02 -11.33
N CYS A 60 -12.38 -1.17 -11.04
CA CYS A 60 -13.40 -1.81 -11.89
C CYS A 60 -14.85 -1.51 -11.47
N ASN A 61 -15.07 -0.81 -10.36
CA ASN A 61 -16.40 -0.41 -9.91
C ASN A 61 -16.36 0.94 -9.18
N ARG A 62 -17.53 1.59 -9.09
CA ARG A 62 -17.69 2.91 -8.48
C ARG A 62 -17.18 2.95 -7.05
N GLU A 63 -17.46 1.91 -6.29
CA GLU A 63 -17.18 1.89 -4.86
C GLU A 63 -15.67 1.82 -4.56
N TYR A 64 -14.97 0.94 -5.28
CA TYR A 64 -13.52 0.83 -5.21
C TYR A 64 -12.85 2.12 -5.72
N ALA A 65 -13.36 2.71 -6.80
CA ALA A 65 -12.88 3.99 -7.32
C ALA A 65 -13.00 5.11 -6.28
N GLN A 66 -14.12 5.19 -5.55
CA GLN A 66 -14.32 6.18 -4.48
C GLN A 66 -13.33 6.00 -3.33
N VAL A 67 -13.06 4.76 -2.92
CA VAL A 67 -12.09 4.48 -1.85
C VAL A 67 -10.68 4.85 -2.28
N ILE A 68 -10.27 4.49 -3.50
CA ILE A 68 -8.95 4.86 -4.05
C ILE A 68 -8.80 6.38 -4.15
N ALA A 69 -9.82 7.11 -4.61
CA ALA A 69 -9.79 8.57 -4.69
C ALA A 69 -9.55 9.21 -3.30
N ARG A 70 -10.20 8.71 -2.25
CA ARG A 70 -10.01 9.20 -0.87
C ARG A 70 -8.58 8.96 -0.37
N VAL A 71 -8.01 7.79 -0.68
CA VAL A 71 -6.62 7.46 -0.32
C VAL A 71 -5.65 8.42 -1.00
N LEU A 72 -5.83 8.69 -2.30
CA LEU A 72 -4.98 9.61 -3.05
C LEU A 72 -5.02 11.03 -2.46
N VAL A 73 -6.21 11.58 -2.18
CA VAL A 73 -6.35 12.92 -1.58
C VAL A 73 -5.67 13.00 -0.21
N LYS A 74 -5.90 12.01 0.67
CA LYS A 74 -5.28 11.97 2.00
C LYS A 74 -3.75 12.02 1.89
N THR A 75 -3.17 11.26 0.96
CA THR A 75 -1.72 11.19 0.80
C THR A 75 -1.10 12.47 0.25
N THR A 76 -1.81 13.19 -0.63
CA THR A 76 -1.35 14.49 -1.14
C THR A 76 -1.35 15.56 -0.04
N VAL A 77 -2.39 15.58 0.81
CA VAL A 77 -2.48 16.52 1.93
C VAL A 77 -1.42 16.22 2.98
N SER A 78 -1.25 14.96 3.39
CA SER A 78 -0.22 14.58 4.37
C SER A 78 1.18 14.98 3.93
N LYS A 79 1.59 14.65 2.70
CA LYS A 79 2.93 15.04 2.22
C LYS A 79 3.10 16.55 2.04
N LYS A 80 2.03 17.27 1.68
CA LYS A 80 2.08 18.73 1.61
C LYS A 80 2.20 19.35 3.00
N LEU A 81 1.53 18.80 4.00
CA LEU A 81 1.70 19.21 5.40
C LEU A 81 3.12 18.91 5.89
N ASP A 82 3.68 17.74 5.58
CA ASP A 82 5.06 17.38 5.93
C ASP A 82 6.08 18.35 5.32
N THR A 83 5.81 18.87 4.13
CA THR A 83 6.66 19.88 3.46
C THR A 83 6.54 21.27 4.09
N ILE A 84 5.36 21.63 4.61
CA ILE A 84 5.15 22.90 5.32
C ILE A 84 5.81 22.83 6.71
N ASN A 85 5.72 21.69 7.39
CA ASN A 85 6.24 21.51 8.75
C ASN A 85 7.76 21.27 8.81
N HIS A 86 8.44 21.17 7.66
CA HIS A 86 9.91 21.10 7.58
C HIS A 86 10.58 22.46 7.35
N ASN A 87 9.80 23.55 7.22
CA ASN A 87 10.31 24.90 6.98
C ASN A 87 10.13 25.84 8.19
N ASP A 88 9.78 25.34 9.38
CA ASP A 88 9.45 26.18 10.54
C ASP A 88 10.56 26.18 11.62
N HIS A 89 11.82 26.21 11.19
CA HIS A 89 12.95 26.31 12.12
C HIS A 89 14.13 27.16 11.63
N ASP A 90 13.90 28.24 10.87
CA ASP A 90 14.84 29.39 10.89
C ASP A 90 14.21 30.66 10.29
N GLU A 91 13.58 31.49 11.13
CA GLU A 91 13.70 32.96 11.08
C GLU A 91 12.85 33.56 12.21
N ARG A 92 13.42 33.53 13.42
CA ARG A 92 13.05 34.47 14.47
C ARG A 92 14.31 35.20 14.92
N ARG A 93 14.81 36.13 14.09
CA ARG A 93 15.65 37.24 14.52
C ARG A 93 15.60 38.38 13.51
#